data_AF-A0A5B2Z4T6-F1
#
_entry.id   AF-A0A5B2Z4T6-F1
#
_cell.length_a   1.000
_cell.length_b   1.000
_cell.length_c   1.000
_cell.angle_alpha   90.00
_cell.angle_beta   90.00
_cell.angle_gamma   90.00
#
_symmetry.space_group_name_H-M   'P 1'
#
loop_
_entity.id
_entity.type
_entity.pdbx_description
1 polymer ?
#
loop_
_entity_poly.entity_id
_entity_poly.type
_entity_poly.pdbx_seq_one_letter_code
_entity_poly.pdbx_strand_id
1 'polypeptide(L)' 'MFNKIRMAKFKTKLSKWGNSVGLNLPKPLRDTFDLKEGDEIELEDKEDYIILRKKE' A
#
# COMPACT_ATOMS: atom_id res chain seq x y z
N MET A 1 19.46 8.10 -14.27
CA MET A 1 19.05 8.74 -13.01
C MET A 1 18.56 7.64 -12.07
N PHE A 2 19.45 7.10 -11.24
CA PHE A 2 19.12 5.96 -10.37
C PHE A 2 18.17 6.43 -9.26
N ASN A 3 16.94 5.94 -9.29
CA ASN A 3 15.97 6.26 -8.25
C ASN A 3 16.44 5.64 -6.94
N LYS A 4 16.81 6.48 -5.98
CA LYS A 4 17.31 6.09 -4.66
C LYS A 4 16.21 5.28 -3.97
N ILE A 5 16.39 3.96 -3.82
CA ILE A 5 15.45 3.10 -3.10
C ILE A 5 15.32 3.65 -1.68
N ARG A 6 14.20 4.31 -1.38
CA ARG A 6 13.91 4.80 -0.03
C ARG A 6 13.45 3.61 0.80
N MET A 7 14.35 3.05 1.61
CA MET A 7 14.02 2.01 2.59
C MET A 7 13.31 2.61 3.82
N ALA A 8 12.12 3.17 3.62
CA ALA A 8 11.27 3.57 4.74
C ALA A 8 10.42 2.36 5.16
N LYS A 9 10.68 1.82 6.35
CA LYS A 9 9.85 0.78 6.96
C LYS A 9 8.75 1.44 7.79
N PHE A 10 7.51 1.12 7.49
CA PHE A 10 6.35 1.54 8.28
C PHE A 10 5.76 0.32 8.97
N LYS A 11 5.31 0.49 10.21
CA LYS A 11 4.53 -0.53 10.94
C LYS A 11 3.11 0.00 11.08
N THR A 12 2.13 -0.84 10.75
CA THR A 12 0.71 -0.57 10.96
C THR A 12 0.04 -1.86 11.44
N LYS A 13 -1.18 -1.75 11.95
CA LYS A 13 -2.01 -2.89 12.33
C LYS A 13 -3.19 -3.01 11.37
N LEU A 14 -3.59 -4.23 11.08
CA LEU A 14 -4.85 -4.47 10.40
C LEU A 14 -6.00 -4.04 11.31
N SER A 15 -7.00 -3.40 10.72
CA SER A 15 -8.23 -3.00 11.39
C SER A 15 -9.42 -3.69 10.74
N LYS A 16 -10.42 -4.09 11.53
CA LYS A 16 -11.64 -4.71 11.02
C LYS A 16 -12.50 -3.68 10.31
N TRP A 17 -12.84 -3.94 9.05
CA TRP A 17 -13.77 -3.15 8.23
C TRP A 17 -14.94 -4.04 7.82
N GLY A 18 -16.01 -4.06 8.62
CA GLY A 18 -17.13 -4.97 8.41
C GLY A 18 -16.71 -6.44 8.45
N ASN A 19 -16.89 -7.15 7.35
CA ASN A 19 -16.48 -8.56 7.18
C ASN A 19 -15.04 -8.74 6.66
N SER A 20 -14.31 -7.64 6.46
CA SER A 20 -12.95 -7.64 5.92
C SER A 20 -11.97 -6.98 6.89
N VAL A 21 -10.70 -6.91 6.47
CA VAL A 21 -9.66 -6.15 7.15
C VAL A 21 -9.10 -5.09 6.21
N GLY A 22 -8.72 -3.95 6.78
CA GLY A 22 -8.02 -2.90 6.07
C GLY A 22 -6.70 -2.54 6.73
N LEU A 23 -5.82 -1.98 5.92
CA LEU A 23 -4.56 -1.39 6.37
C LEU A 23 -4.61 0.12 6.15
N ASN A 24 -4.20 0.88 7.17
CA ASN A 24 -4.02 2.32 7.01
C ASN A 24 -2.70 2.57 6.29
N LEU A 25 -2.76 3.10 5.07
CA LEU A 25 -1.59 3.55 4.33
C LEU A 25 -1.04 4.85 4.95
N PRO A 26 0.21 4.85 5.45
CA PRO A 26 0.86 6.06 5.93
C PRO A 26 0.87 7.16 4.88
N LYS A 27 0.65 8.41 5.31
CA LYS A 27 0.66 9.60 4.42
C LYS A 27 1.87 9.64 3.48
N PRO A 28 3.12 9.35 3.91
CA PRO A 28 4.26 9.34 3.00
C PRO A 28 4.15 8.33 1.86
N LEU A 29 3.55 7.16 2.08
CA LEU A 29 3.34 6.17 1.02
C LEU A 29 2.26 6.66 0.04
N ARG A 30 1.12 7.12 0.55
CA ARG A 30 0.04 7.67 -0.29
C ARG A 30 0.54 8.81 -1.19
N ASP A 31 1.27 9.75 -0.60
CA ASP A 31 1.79 10.91 -1.32
C ASP A 31 2.86 10.50 -2.35
N THR A 32 3.68 9.48 -2.06
CA THR A 32 4.73 8.99 -2.98
C THR A 32 4.14 8.29 -4.20
N PHE A 33 3.04 7.56 -4.02
CA PHE A 33 2.39 6.78 -5.08
C PHE A 33 1.16 7.49 -5.68
N ASP A 34 0.92 8.76 -5.33
CA ASP A 34 -0.26 9.56 -5.70
C ASP A 34 -1.58 8.77 -5.57
N LEU A 35 -1.73 8.08 -4.44
CA LEU A 35 -2.93 7.30 -4.13
C LEU A 35 -4.00 8.19 -3.52
N LYS A 36 -5.20 8.14 -4.11
CA LYS A 36 -6.37 8.91 -3.69
C LYS A 36 -7.50 7.98 -3.25
N GLU A 37 -8.44 8.53 -2.49
CA GLU A 37 -9.67 7.80 -2.16
C GLU A 37 -10.44 7.48 -3.44
N GLY A 38 -10.89 6.23 -3.57
CA GLY A 38 -11.56 5.74 -4.77
C GLY A 38 -10.62 5.17 -5.85
N ASP A 39 -9.29 5.29 -5.71
CA ASP A 39 -8.36 4.62 -6.62
C ASP A 39 -8.50 3.09 -6.52
N GLU A 40 -8.54 2.41 -7.68
CA GLU A 40 -8.51 0.95 -7.74
C GLU A 40 -7.08 0.44 -7.54
N ILE A 41 -6.94 -0.56 -6.67
CA ILE A 41 -5.65 -1.18 -6.33
C ILE A 41 -5.73 -2.67 -6.66
N GLU A 42 -4.77 -3.16 -7.42
CA GLU A 42 -4.55 -4.58 -7.64
C GLU A 42 -3.69 -5.16 -6.52
N LEU A 43 -4.11 -6.33 -6.01
CA LEU A 43 -3.41 -7.09 -5.00
C LEU A 43 -2.91 -8.40 -5.62
N GLU A 44 -1.61 -8.64 -5.52
CA GLU A 44 -0.99 -9.93 -5.87
C GLU A 44 -0.40 -10.57 -4.62
N ASP A 45 -0.70 -11.85 -4.40
CA ASP A 45 0.03 -12.65 -3.42
C ASP A 45 1.39 -13.11 -4.00
N LYS A 46 2.40 -13.07 -3.15
CA LYS A 46 3.70 -13.73 -3.29
C LYS A 46 3.94 -14.51 -2.01
N GLU A 47 4.83 -15.50 -2.05
CA GLU A 47 5.05 -16.47 -0.96
C GLU A 47 5.07 -15.85 0.45
N ASP A 48 5.77 -14.73 0.64
CA ASP A 48 5.93 -14.08 1.97
C ASP A 48 5.33 -12.67 2.08
N TYR A 49 4.75 -12.12 1.00
CA TYR A 49 4.28 -10.73 0.99
C TYR A 49 3.19 -10.49 -0.06
N ILE A 50 2.43 -9.41 0.13
CA ILE A 50 1.45 -8.94 -0.84
C ILE A 50 2.04 -7.73 -1.57
N ILE A 51 1.90 -7.71 -2.89
CA ILE A 51 2.22 -6.54 -3.72
C ILE A 51 0.93 -5.75 -3.93
N LEU A 52 1.01 -4.43 -3.73
CA LEU A 52 -0.04 -3.49 -4.07
C LEU A 52 0.38 -2.71 -5.32
N ARG A 53 -0.47 -2.67 -6.35
CA ARG A 53 -0.25 -1.85 -7.55
C ARG A 53 -1.45 -0.96 -7.82
N LYS A 54 -1.20 0.30 -8.15
CA LYS A 54 -2.26 1.17 -8.69
C LYS A 54 -2.67 0.60 -10.05
N LYS A 55 -3.97 0.37 -10.24
CA LYS A 55 -4.50 -0.04 -11.53
C LYS A 55 -4.47 1.17 -12.48
N GLU A 56 -4.04 0.94 -13.72
CA GLU A 56 -4.01 1.97 -14.78
C GLU A 56 -5.41 2.52 -15.10
#